data_AF-A0A519D6F3-F1
#
_entry.id   AF-A0A519D6F3-F1
#
_cell.length_a   1.000
_cell.length_b   1.000
_cell.length_c   1.000
_cell.angle_alpha   90.00
_cell.angle_beta   90.00
_cell.angle_gamma   90.00
#
_symmetry.space_group_name_H-M   'P 1'
#
loop_
_entity.id
_entity.type
_entity.pdbx_description
1 polymer ?
#
loop_
_entity_poly.entity_id
_entity_poly.type
_entity_poly.pdbx_seq_one_letter_code
_entity_poly.pdbx_strand_id
1 'polypeptide(L)'
;MKKKLIFRFWFYFRTGWMTYFAFVLGATNTLVVTYYLALEKVPILLEIFPTFSHYVGIAALIGVPLMATIGYLHYKKAPAYSSEVDVGIERNPYVFKLQPGWNQKVVFPMYRLLTIMLVKLSNNEKLSDDEMAEIKKVLEDIDNLSKGGWINKPKGMV
;
A
#
# COMPACT_ATOMS: atom_id res chain seq x y z
N MET A 1 -26.04 -2.67 -7.19
CA MET A 1 -25.26 -3.78 -6.57
C MET A 1 -24.76 -4.81 -7.59
N LYS A 2 -25.60 -5.36 -8.48
CA LYS A 2 -25.22 -6.37 -9.49
C LYS A 2 -24.09 -5.97 -10.45
N LYS A 3 -24.06 -4.72 -10.94
CA LYS A 3 -22.97 -4.21 -11.82
C LYS A 3 -21.58 -4.31 -11.20
N LYS A 4 -21.45 -4.22 -9.87
CA LYS A 4 -20.17 -4.32 -9.17
C LYS A 4 -19.72 -5.77 -8.95
N LEU A 5 -20.61 -6.75 -9.08
CA LEU A 5 -20.30 -8.15 -8.79
C LEU A 5 -19.28 -8.73 -9.77
N ILE A 6 -19.46 -8.47 -11.07
CA ILE A 6 -18.52 -8.93 -12.12
C ILE A 6 -17.15 -8.27 -11.95
N PHE A 7 -17.10 -6.95 -11.70
CA PHE A 7 -15.83 -6.27 -11.47
C PHE A 7 -15.12 -6.75 -10.20
N ARG A 8 -15.87 -7.06 -9.13
CA ARG A 8 -15.31 -7.63 -7.91
C ARG A 8 -14.80 -9.05 -8.14
N PHE A 9 -15.57 -9.88 -8.82
CA PHE A 9 -15.14 -11.23 -9.21
C PHE A 9 -13.87 -11.19 -10.06
N TRP A 10 -13.85 -10.34 -11.09
CA TRP A 10 -12.67 -10.15 -11.94
C TRP A 10 -11.46 -9.66 -11.16
N PHE A 11 -11.66 -8.74 -10.22
CA PHE A 11 -10.60 -8.30 -9.31
C PHE A 11 -10.05 -9.46 -8.46
N TYR A 12 -10.93 -10.28 -7.86
CA TYR A 12 -10.51 -11.46 -7.09
C TYR A 12 -9.78 -12.48 -7.95
N PHE A 13 -10.30 -12.77 -9.15
CA PHE A 13 -9.66 -13.66 -10.10
C PHE A 13 -8.25 -13.17 -10.48
N ARG A 14 -8.13 -11.91 -10.92
CA ARG A 14 -6.83 -11.32 -11.28
C ARG A 14 -5.86 -11.34 -10.11
N THR A 15 -6.34 -11.03 -8.90
CA THR A 15 -5.50 -11.04 -7.69
C THR A 15 -5.03 -12.46 -7.40
N GLY A 16 -5.92 -13.46 -7.42
CA GLY A 16 -5.55 -14.86 -7.22
C GLY A 16 -4.56 -15.34 -8.26
N TRP A 17 -4.79 -15.01 -9.53
CA TRP A 17 -3.88 -15.33 -10.63
C TRP A 17 -2.49 -14.72 -10.43
N MET A 18 -2.42 -13.39 -10.25
CA MET A 18 -1.14 -12.66 -10.13
C MET A 18 -0.36 -13.07 -8.87
N THR A 19 -1.05 -13.28 -7.75
CA THR A 19 -0.40 -13.56 -6.46
C THR A 19 0.04 -15.01 -6.33
N TYR A 20 -0.73 -15.98 -6.83
CA TYR A 20 -0.47 -17.40 -6.56
C TYR A 20 -0.06 -18.19 -7.81
N PHE A 21 -0.65 -17.94 -8.97
CA PHE A 21 -0.42 -18.77 -10.16
C PHE A 21 0.68 -18.24 -11.07
N ALA A 22 0.78 -16.92 -11.23
CA ALA A 22 1.70 -16.31 -12.20
C ALA A 22 3.16 -16.71 -11.95
N PHE A 23 3.60 -16.73 -10.68
CA PHE A 23 4.94 -17.17 -10.33
C PHE A 23 5.16 -18.65 -10.66
N VAL A 24 4.25 -19.54 -10.26
CA VAL A 24 4.40 -20.98 -10.49
C VAL A 24 4.43 -21.29 -11.98
N LEU A 25 3.47 -20.77 -12.75
CA LEU A 25 3.41 -21.00 -14.19
C LEU A 25 4.61 -20.39 -14.92
N GLY A 26 4.98 -19.16 -14.56
CA GLY A 26 6.14 -18.48 -15.13
C GLY A 26 7.46 -19.19 -14.83
N ALA A 27 7.65 -19.61 -13.58
CA ALA A 27 8.83 -20.35 -13.15
C ALA A 27 8.91 -21.72 -13.83
N THR A 28 7.82 -22.50 -13.82
CA THR A 28 7.77 -23.80 -14.49
C THR A 28 8.07 -23.66 -15.98
N ASN A 29 7.42 -22.73 -16.67
CA ASN A 29 7.67 -22.49 -18.10
C ASN A 29 9.14 -22.11 -18.36
N THR A 30 9.68 -21.17 -17.57
CA THR A 30 11.06 -20.72 -17.72
C THR A 30 12.04 -21.87 -17.48
N LEU A 31 11.82 -22.68 -16.44
CA LEU A 31 12.67 -23.84 -16.13
C LEU A 31 12.64 -24.86 -17.27
N VAL A 32 11.44 -25.24 -17.74
CA VAL A 32 11.26 -26.21 -18.82
C VAL A 32 11.92 -25.72 -20.12
N VAL A 33 11.59 -24.50 -20.55
CA VAL A 33 12.11 -23.92 -21.79
C VAL A 33 13.63 -23.77 -21.74
N THR A 34 14.16 -23.24 -20.63
CA THR A 34 15.61 -23.05 -20.49
C THR A 34 16.35 -24.39 -20.52
N TYR A 35 15.82 -25.41 -19.85
CA TYR A 35 16.47 -26.71 -19.83
C TYR A 35 16.46 -27.38 -21.21
N TYR A 36 15.27 -27.60 -21.78
CA TYR A 36 15.14 -28.40 -23.01
C TYR A 36 15.56 -27.65 -24.28
N LEU A 37 15.45 -26.32 -24.33
CA LEU A 37 15.85 -25.55 -25.51
C LEU A 37 17.29 -25.04 -25.44
N ALA A 38 17.83 -24.78 -24.25
CA ALA A 38 19.18 -24.23 -24.12
C ALA A 38 20.17 -25.22 -23.49
N LEU A 39 19.92 -25.66 -22.25
CA LEU A 39 20.91 -26.45 -21.49
C LEU A 39 21.21 -27.80 -22.15
N GLU A 40 20.17 -28.53 -22.58
CA GLU A 40 20.32 -29.84 -23.24
C GLU A 40 21.13 -29.77 -24.54
N LYS A 41 21.20 -28.58 -25.17
CA LYS A 41 21.92 -28.38 -26.44
C LYS A 41 23.39 -28.01 -26.26
N VAL A 42 23.86 -27.80 -25.03
CA VAL A 42 25.24 -27.39 -24.74
C VAL A 42 25.93 -28.45 -23.87
N PRO A 43 26.85 -29.25 -24.43
CA PRO A 43 27.46 -30.39 -23.72
C PRO A 43 28.09 -30.06 -22.36
N ILE A 44 28.80 -28.92 -22.25
CA ILE A 44 29.44 -28.52 -20.98
C ILE A 44 28.42 -28.24 -19.87
N LEU A 45 27.19 -27.86 -20.21
CA LEU A 45 26.14 -27.59 -19.24
C LEU A 45 25.47 -28.88 -18.75
N LEU A 46 25.50 -29.96 -19.55
CA LEU A 46 25.00 -31.27 -19.15
C LEU A 46 25.91 -31.96 -18.11
N GLU A 47 27.19 -31.62 -18.07
CA GLU A 47 28.09 -32.08 -17.00
C GLU A 47 27.67 -31.53 -15.63
N ILE A 48 27.15 -30.30 -15.61
CA ILE A 48 26.69 -29.61 -14.39
C ILE A 48 25.22 -29.93 -14.10
N PHE A 49 24.40 -30.07 -15.13
CA PHE A 49 22.96 -30.32 -15.04
C PHE A 49 22.52 -31.55 -15.84
N PRO A 50 22.85 -32.78 -15.37
CA PRO A 50 22.65 -33.99 -16.16
C PRO A 50 21.18 -34.31 -16.44
N THR A 51 20.28 -33.90 -15.55
CA THR A 51 18.84 -34.09 -15.73
C THR A 51 18.07 -32.84 -15.37
N PHE A 52 16.84 -32.73 -15.87
CA PHE A 52 15.93 -31.63 -15.54
C PHE A 52 15.76 -31.45 -14.02
N SER A 53 15.66 -32.54 -13.27
CA SER A 53 15.52 -32.50 -11.81
C SER A 53 16.75 -31.91 -11.11
N HIS A 54 17.97 -32.17 -11.61
CA HIS A 54 19.19 -31.56 -11.06
C HIS A 54 19.19 -30.05 -11.28
N TYR A 55 18.85 -29.62 -12.51
CA TYR A 55 18.72 -28.21 -12.83
C TYR A 55 17.69 -27.50 -11.96
N VAL A 56 16.47 -28.06 -11.84
CA VAL A 56 15.41 -27.48 -11.00
C VAL A 56 15.84 -27.43 -9.53
N GLY A 57 16.48 -28.47 -9.01
CA GLY A 57 16.97 -28.50 -7.63
C GLY A 57 17.97 -27.38 -7.33
N ILE A 58 18.98 -27.21 -8.20
CA ILE A 58 20.00 -26.17 -8.05
C ILE A 58 19.39 -24.77 -8.24
N ALA A 59 18.56 -24.60 -9.27
CA ALA A 59 17.87 -23.34 -9.55
C ALA A 59 16.96 -22.92 -8.40
N ALA A 60 16.26 -23.85 -7.76
CA ALA A 60 15.45 -23.57 -6.58
C ALA A 60 16.31 -23.22 -5.36
N LEU A 61 17.39 -23.97 -5.13
CA LEU A 61 18.29 -23.76 -3.99
C LEU A 61 18.95 -22.38 -4.01
N ILE A 62 19.28 -21.86 -5.19
CA ILE A 62 19.90 -20.53 -5.34
C ILE A 62 18.84 -19.46 -5.55
N GLY A 63 17.87 -19.72 -6.41
CA GLY A 63 16.85 -18.76 -6.83
C GLY A 63 15.92 -18.36 -5.69
N VAL A 64 15.46 -19.30 -4.86
CA VAL A 64 14.54 -18.98 -3.75
C VAL A 64 15.20 -18.05 -2.72
N PRO A 65 16.40 -18.33 -2.17
CA PRO A 65 17.08 -17.41 -1.26
C PRO A 65 17.41 -16.06 -1.88
N LEU A 66 17.83 -16.05 -3.15
CA LEU A 66 18.15 -14.81 -3.87
C LEU A 66 16.91 -13.93 -4.02
N MET A 67 15.79 -14.50 -4.50
CA MET A 67 14.54 -13.76 -4.65
C MET A 67 13.99 -13.27 -3.32
N ALA A 68 14.06 -14.09 -2.26
CA ALA A 68 13.65 -13.68 -0.92
C ALA A 68 14.51 -12.52 -0.40
N THR A 69 15.81 -12.55 -0.65
CA THR A 69 16.76 -11.49 -0.24
C THR A 69 16.50 -10.21 -1.03
N ILE A 70 16.34 -10.27 -2.35
CA ILE A 70 15.99 -9.12 -3.19
C ILE A 70 14.67 -8.51 -2.72
N GLY A 71 13.64 -9.33 -2.48
CA GLY A 71 12.37 -8.88 -1.95
C GLY A 71 12.52 -8.19 -0.59
N TYR A 72 13.27 -8.78 0.34
CA TYR A 72 13.56 -8.18 1.63
C TYR A 72 14.24 -6.81 1.49
N LEU A 73 15.27 -6.71 0.64
CA LEU A 73 15.98 -5.46 0.39
C LEU A 73 15.07 -4.40 -0.23
N HIS A 74 14.22 -4.77 -1.21
CA HIS A 74 13.26 -3.86 -1.83
C HIS A 74 12.31 -3.26 -0.78
N TYR A 75 11.69 -4.12 0.04
CA TYR A 75 10.71 -3.66 1.03
C TYR A 75 11.30 -2.94 2.24
N LYS A 76 12.52 -3.28 2.67
CA LYS A 76 13.08 -2.78 3.93
C LYS A 76 14.19 -1.75 3.77
N LYS A 77 14.91 -1.75 2.64
CA LYS A 77 16.14 -0.97 2.49
C LYS A 77 16.15 -0.09 1.23
N ALA A 78 15.33 -0.39 0.23
CA ALA A 78 15.29 0.39 -1.00
C ALA A 78 14.30 1.56 -0.90
N PRO A 79 14.67 2.78 -1.36
CA PRO A 79 13.74 3.91 -1.48
C PRO A 79 12.57 3.64 -2.43
N ALA A 80 12.74 2.71 -3.38
CA ALA A 80 11.73 2.37 -4.38
C ALA A 80 10.39 1.98 -3.77
N TYR A 81 10.39 1.19 -2.68
CA TYR A 81 9.15 0.82 -2.01
C TYR A 81 8.44 2.02 -1.37
N SER A 82 9.19 2.97 -0.78
CA SER A 82 8.60 4.21 -0.26
C SER A 82 7.91 4.99 -1.38
N SER A 83 8.56 5.15 -2.53
CA SER A 83 7.97 5.85 -3.66
C SER A 83 6.74 5.15 -4.24
N GLU A 84 6.72 3.81 -4.26
CA GLU A 84 5.52 3.05 -4.66
C GLU A 84 4.34 3.31 -3.72
N VAL A 85 4.60 3.36 -2.42
CA VAL A 85 3.60 3.69 -1.40
C VAL A 85 3.12 5.13 -1.58
N ASP A 86 4.02 6.08 -1.75
CA ASP A 86 3.68 7.50 -1.95
C ASP A 86 2.77 7.69 -3.17
N VAL A 87 3.13 7.14 -4.33
CA VAL A 87 2.29 7.20 -5.54
C VAL A 87 0.95 6.49 -5.33
N GLY A 88 0.93 5.37 -4.60
CA GLY A 88 -0.30 4.63 -4.28
C GLY A 88 -1.26 5.44 -3.39
N ILE A 89 -0.70 6.17 -2.42
CA ILE A 89 -1.40 7.09 -1.52
C ILE A 89 -1.95 8.28 -2.31
N GLU A 90 -1.12 8.95 -3.11
CA GLU A 90 -1.49 10.12 -3.91
C GLU A 90 -2.62 9.82 -4.91
N ARG A 91 -2.60 8.64 -5.53
CA ARG A 91 -3.61 8.23 -6.52
C ARG A 91 -4.93 7.82 -5.89
N ASN A 92 -4.98 7.52 -4.59
CA ASN A 92 -6.19 7.02 -3.94
C ASN A 92 -7.05 8.18 -3.43
N PRO A 93 -8.24 8.44 -4.03
CA PRO A 93 -9.09 9.56 -3.64
C PRO A 93 -9.66 9.43 -2.22
N TYR A 94 -9.62 8.24 -1.63
CA TYR A 94 -10.01 8.00 -0.25
C TYR A 94 -8.83 8.11 0.73
N VAL A 95 -7.59 8.11 0.26
CA VAL A 95 -6.40 8.25 1.13
C VAL A 95 -6.20 9.70 1.57
N PHE A 96 -6.80 10.69 0.90
CA PHE A 96 -6.97 12.03 1.47
C PHE A 96 -7.74 12.04 2.81
N LYS A 97 -8.45 10.93 3.12
CA LYS A 97 -9.11 10.70 4.41
C LYS A 97 -8.24 9.98 5.44
N LEU A 98 -6.95 9.72 5.16
CA LEU A 98 -5.95 9.23 6.12
C LEU A 98 -4.76 10.21 6.18
N GLN A 99 -3.93 10.10 7.22
CA GLN A 99 -2.93 11.10 7.65
C GLN A 99 -2.05 11.67 6.51
N PRO A 100 -1.80 13.00 6.46
CA PRO A 100 -2.20 14.04 7.41
C PRO A 100 -3.42 14.85 6.88
N GLY A 101 -4.46 14.18 6.38
CA GLY A 101 -5.70 14.82 5.89
C GLY A 101 -6.52 15.56 6.97
N TRP A 102 -7.81 15.22 7.13
CA TRP A 102 -8.66 15.83 8.17
C TRP A 102 -8.12 15.62 9.61
N ASN A 103 -7.27 14.62 9.84
CA ASN A 103 -6.59 14.45 11.12
C ASN A 103 -5.72 15.65 11.52
N GLN A 104 -4.94 16.22 10.57
CA GLN A 104 -4.13 17.41 10.85
C GLN A 104 -4.97 18.68 10.94
N LYS A 105 -6.04 18.76 10.15
CA LYS A 105 -6.85 19.97 10.03
C LYS A 105 -7.98 20.08 11.04
N VAL A 106 -8.45 18.96 11.59
CA VAL A 106 -9.65 18.92 12.43
C VAL A 106 -9.40 18.13 13.72
N VAL A 107 -8.85 16.91 13.65
CA VAL A 107 -8.72 16.04 14.85
C VAL A 107 -7.67 16.52 15.84
N PHE A 108 -6.44 16.81 15.39
CA PHE A 108 -5.41 17.32 16.29
C PHE A 108 -5.75 18.71 16.86
N PRO A 109 -6.29 19.66 16.07
CA PRO A 109 -6.84 20.90 16.62
C PRO A 109 -7.96 20.67 17.64
N MET A 110 -8.89 19.76 17.38
CA MET A 110 -9.94 19.39 18.34
C MET A 110 -9.35 18.87 19.66
N TYR A 111 -8.37 17.96 19.63
CA TYR A 111 -7.71 17.49 20.85
C TYR A 111 -7.02 18.62 21.61
N ARG A 112 -6.29 19.51 20.92
CA ARG A 112 -5.66 20.68 21.53
C ARG A 112 -6.69 21.58 22.21
N LEU A 113 -7.79 21.90 21.53
CA LEU A 113 -8.84 22.75 22.06
C LEU A 113 -9.55 22.12 23.25
N LEU A 114 -9.82 20.81 23.22
CA LEU A 114 -10.34 20.08 24.38
C LEU A 114 -9.38 20.18 25.58
N THR A 115 -8.07 20.05 25.36
CA THR A 115 -7.07 20.25 26.43
C THR A 115 -7.09 21.68 26.98
N ILE A 116 -7.15 22.69 26.12
CA ILE A 116 -7.26 24.11 26.55
C ILE A 116 -8.52 24.33 27.37
N MET A 117 -9.67 23.81 26.91
CA MET A 117 -10.93 23.90 27.64
C MET A 117 -10.84 23.25 29.03
N LEU A 118 -10.23 22.06 29.14
CA LEU A 118 -10.04 21.38 30.41
C LEU A 118 -9.14 22.16 31.38
N VAL A 119 -8.02 22.71 30.90
CA VAL A 119 -7.10 23.52 31.70
C VAL A 119 -7.79 24.78 32.20
N LYS A 120 -8.48 25.52 31.32
CA LYS A 120 -9.18 26.74 31.70
C LYS A 120 -10.33 26.48 32.65
N LEU A 121 -11.09 25.40 32.45
CA LEU A 121 -12.11 24.97 33.39
C LEU A 121 -11.51 24.67 34.77
N SER A 122 -10.37 23.98 34.82
CA SER A 122 -9.64 23.69 36.08
C SER A 122 -9.15 24.97 36.78
N ASN A 123 -8.76 25.99 36.02
CA ASN A 123 -8.28 27.27 36.55
C ASN A 123 -9.39 28.31 36.77
N ASN A 124 -10.65 27.96 36.49
CA ASN A 124 -11.79 28.89 36.51
C ASN A 124 -11.62 30.11 35.57
N GLU A 125 -10.87 29.91 34.48
CA GLU A 125 -10.61 30.92 33.45
C GLU A 125 -11.64 30.82 32.32
N LYS A 126 -11.94 31.96 31.69
CA LYS A 126 -12.78 32.00 30.49
C LYS A 126 -11.94 31.77 29.23
N LEU A 127 -12.56 31.15 28.22
CA LEU A 127 -12.01 31.08 26.87
C LEU A 127 -11.90 32.49 26.29
N SER A 128 -10.84 32.77 25.55
CA SER A 128 -10.71 34.02 24.78
C SER A 128 -11.60 33.98 23.54
N ASP A 129 -11.86 35.14 22.95
CA ASP A 129 -12.64 35.23 21.72
C ASP A 129 -11.98 34.46 20.55
N ASP A 130 -10.65 34.47 20.48
CA ASP A 130 -9.89 33.72 19.48
C ASP A 130 -10.05 32.19 19.65
N GLU A 131 -9.97 31.69 20.88
CA GLU A 131 -10.18 30.27 21.19
C GLU A 131 -11.62 29.86 20.89
N MET A 132 -12.59 30.72 21.22
CA MET A 132 -14.00 30.50 20.88
C MET A 132 -14.23 30.46 19.37
N ALA A 133 -13.54 31.29 18.59
CA ALA A 133 -13.59 31.26 17.14
C ALA A 133 -12.95 29.98 16.57
N GLU A 134 -11.81 29.55 17.12
CA GLU A 134 -11.14 28.30 16.74
C GLU A 134 -12.03 27.08 17.01
N ILE A 135 -12.69 27.02 18.17
CA ILE A 135 -13.65 25.97 18.54
C ILE A 135 -14.82 25.92 17.54
N LYS A 136 -15.45 27.06 17.24
CA LYS A 136 -16.57 27.10 16.29
C LYS A 136 -16.17 26.58 14.91
N LYS A 137 -15.01 27.03 14.41
CA LYS A 137 -14.48 26.58 13.12
C LYS A 137 -14.24 25.07 13.09
N VAL A 138 -13.62 24.51 14.12
CA VAL A 138 -13.37 23.06 14.21
C VAL A 138 -14.69 22.28 14.28
N LEU A 139 -15.70 22.78 15.00
CA LEU A 139 -17.03 22.15 15.05
C LEU A 139 -17.75 22.17 13.70
N GLU A 140 -17.67 23.27 12.95
CA GLU A 140 -18.19 23.36 11.58
C GLU A 140 -17.49 22.37 10.64
N ASP A 141 -16.17 22.27 10.73
CA ASP A 141 -15.39 21.31 9.95
C ASP A 141 -15.78 19.84 10.29
N ILE A 142 -16.03 19.53 11.57
CA ILE A 142 -16.52 18.22 12.02
C ILE A 142 -17.92 17.93 11.45
N ASP A 143 -18.85 18.89 11.52
CA ASP A 143 -20.20 18.73 10.99
C ASP A 143 -20.19 18.51 9.47
N ASN A 144 -19.40 19.30 8.74
CA ASN A 144 -19.18 19.13 7.30
C ASN A 144 -18.62 17.72 6.98
N LEU A 145 -17.61 17.25 7.73
CA LEU A 145 -17.06 15.90 7.57
C LEU A 145 -18.10 14.80 7.89
N SER A 146 -18.93 14.98 8.92
CA SER A 146 -19.96 14.02 9.33
C SER A 146 -21.04 13.83 8.24
N LYS A 147 -21.32 14.89 7.48
CA LYS A 147 -22.21 14.90 6.30
C LYS A 147 -21.55 14.34 5.04
N GLY A 148 -20.30 13.88 5.13
CA GLY A 148 -19.53 13.33 4.02
C GLY A 148 -18.82 14.39 3.17
N GLY A 149 -18.74 15.64 3.66
CA GLY A 149 -18.03 16.75 3.03
C GLY A 149 -16.50 16.61 3.08
N TRP A 150 -15.82 17.64 2.60
CA TRP A 150 -14.36 17.66 2.42
C TRP A 150 -13.75 18.88 3.12
N ILE A 151 -12.59 18.68 3.74
CA ILE A 151 -11.73 19.76 4.23
C ILE A 151 -10.55 19.89 3.26
N ASN A 152 -10.41 21.07 2.64
CA ASN A 152 -9.37 21.36 1.63
C ASN A 152 -9.33 20.32 0.49
N LYS A 153 -10.45 20.19 -0.23
CA LYS A 153 -10.58 19.24 -1.36
C LYS A 153 -9.46 19.45 -2.39
N PRO A 154 -8.72 18.41 -2.80
CA PRO A 154 -7.72 18.50 -3.85
C PRO A 154 -8.34 18.92 -5.19
N LYS A 155 -7.58 19.70 -5.97
CA LYS A 155 -7.96 20.01 -7.35
C LYS A 155 -8.07 18.71 -8.15
N GLY A 156 -9.22 18.49 -8.81
CA GLY A 156 -9.44 17.35 -9.71
C GLY A 156 -10.22 16.17 -9.13
N MET A 157 -10.61 16.19 -7.85
CA MET A 157 -11.58 15.20 -7.34
C MET A 157 -13.01 15.65 -7.67
N VAL A 158 -13.80 14.78 -8.31
CA VAL A 158 -15.26 14.94 -8.52
C VAL A 158 -15.99 14.48 -7.28
#